data_AF-A0A085FZG3-F1
#
_entry.id   AF-A0A085FZG3-F1
#
_cell.length_a   1.000
_cell.length_b   1.000
_cell.length_c   1.000
_cell.angle_alpha   90.00
_cell.angle_beta   90.00
_cell.angle_gamma   90.00
#
_symmetry.space_group_name_H-M   'P 1'
#
loop_
_entity.id
_entity.type
_entity.pdbx_description
1 polymer ?
#
loop_
_entity_poly.entity_id
_entity_poly.type
_entity_poly.pdbx_seq_one_letter_code
_entity_poly.pdbx_strand_id
1 'polypeptide(L)'
;MNNASYNRTRWLTLIGTIITQFALGSVYTWSLFNSALSQKLDEPISQVAFSFGLLSLGLAISSSVAGKLQERFGVRKVTMAAGVLLGVG
;
A
#
# COMPACT_ATOMS: atom_id res chain seq x y z
N MET A 1 -21.01 -29.80 -6.02
CA MET A 1 -20.69 -28.78 -7.05
C MET A 1 -20.15 -27.50 -6.38
N ASN A 2 -18.92 -27.50 -5.83
CA ASN A 2 -18.37 -26.33 -5.08
C ASN A 2 -17.03 -25.79 -5.63
N ASN A 3 -16.48 -26.37 -6.70
CA ASN A 3 -15.12 -26.04 -7.16
C ASN A 3 -15.02 -24.71 -7.94
N ALA A 4 -16.10 -24.25 -8.57
CA ALA A 4 -16.10 -23.02 -9.36
C ALA A 4 -15.96 -21.75 -8.48
N SER A 5 -16.55 -21.76 -7.28
CA SER A 5 -16.52 -20.61 -6.36
C SER A 5 -15.14 -20.39 -5.76
N TYR A 6 -14.43 -21.46 -5.42
CA TYR A 6 -13.06 -21.37 -4.89
C TYR A 6 -12.08 -20.79 -5.91
N ASN A 7 -12.20 -21.19 -7.18
CA ASN A 7 -11.33 -20.71 -8.24
C ASN A 7 -11.56 -19.21 -8.52
N ARG A 8 -12.82 -18.75 -8.50
CA ARG A 8 -13.18 -17.34 -8.66
C ARG A 8 -12.61 -16.47 -7.54
N THR A 9 -12.74 -16.88 -6.28
CA THR A 9 -12.15 -16.13 -5.15
C THR A 9 -10.63 -16.09 -5.23
N ARG A 10 -9.99 -17.19 -5.67
CA ARG A 10 -8.52 -17.25 -5.84
C ARG A 10 -8.03 -16.30 -6.94
N TRP A 11 -8.75 -16.23 -8.06
CA TRP A 11 -8.49 -15.28 -9.14
C TRP A 11 -8.71 -13.83 -8.71
N LEU A 12 -9.77 -13.56 -7.95
CA LEU A 12 -10.01 -12.22 -7.39
C LEU A 12 -8.91 -11.80 -6.42
N THR A 13 -8.45 -12.71 -5.54
CA THR A 13 -7.31 -12.43 -4.67
C THR A 13 -6.05 -12.17 -5.48
N LEU A 14 -5.74 -12.99 -6.49
CA LEU A 14 -4.58 -12.81 -7.37
C LEU A 14 -4.55 -11.44 -8.04
N ILE A 15 -5.68 -11.02 -8.62
CA ILE A 15 -5.81 -9.69 -9.25
C ILE A 15 -5.60 -8.59 -8.20
N GLY A 16 -6.20 -8.74 -7.02
CA GLY A 16 -6.01 -7.80 -5.91
C GLY A 16 -4.53 -7.66 -5.51
N THR A 17 -3.80 -8.78 -5.41
CA THR A 17 -2.36 -8.80 -5.11
C THR A 17 -1.53 -8.14 -6.20
N ILE A 18 -1.89 -8.35 -7.48
CA ILE A 18 -1.20 -7.71 -8.61
C ILE A 18 -1.38 -6.19 -8.55
N ILE A 19 -2.60 -5.70 -8.32
CA ILE A 19 -2.88 -4.26 -8.20
C ILE A 19 -2.08 -3.64 -7.04
N THR A 20 -2.03 -4.31 -5.88
CA THR A 20 -1.25 -3.82 -4.74
C THR A 20 0.26 -3.81 -5.03
N GLN A 21 0.78 -4.79 -5.77
CA GLN A 21 2.17 -4.79 -6.20
C GLN A 21 2.48 -3.66 -7.19
N PHE A 22 1.55 -3.35 -8.10
CA PHE A 22 1.68 -2.17 -8.97
C PHE A 22 1.70 -0.86 -8.18
N ALA A 23 0.88 -0.74 -7.13
CA ALA A 23 0.90 0.43 -6.25
C ALA A 23 2.27 0.58 -5.55
N LEU A 24 2.86 -0.51 -5.06
CA LEU A 24 4.22 -0.51 -4.50
C LEU A 24 5.28 -0.11 -5.55
N GLY A 25 5.14 -0.55 -6.81
CA GLY A 25 5.99 -0.11 -7.92
C GLY A 25 5.86 1.38 -8.25
N SER A 26 4.67 1.96 -8.09
CA SER A 26 4.45 3.41 -8.24
C SER A 26 5.19 4.22 -7.17
N VAL A 27 5.25 3.72 -5.93
CA VAL A 27 6.04 4.33 -4.84
C VAL A 27 7.55 4.31 -5.16
N TYR A 28 8.05 3.24 -5.78
CA TYR A 28 9.45 3.20 -6.25
C TYR A 28 9.70 4.23 -7.36
N THR A 29 8.73 4.40 -8.26
CA THR A 29 8.79 5.41 -9.33
C THR A 29 8.80 6.83 -8.77
N TRP A 30 8.07 7.09 -7.67
CA TRP A 30 8.18 8.35 -6.91
C TRP A 30 9.60 8.62 -6.40
N SER A 31 10.32 7.59 -5.94
CA SER A 31 11.73 7.70 -5.57
C SER A 31 12.63 8.01 -6.76
N LEU A 32 12.28 7.56 -7.98
CA LEU A 32 13.02 7.88 -9.20
C LEU A 32 12.78 9.34 -9.66
N PHE A 33 11.53 9.82 -9.56
CA PHE A 33 11.19 11.21 -9.85
C PHE A 33 11.70 12.20 -8.80
N ASN A 34 12.16 11.72 -7.65
CA ASN A 34 12.70 12.52 -6.56
C ASN A 34 13.76 13.53 -7.02
N SER A 35 14.73 13.10 -7.84
CA SER A 35 15.76 14.01 -8.40
C SER A 35 15.17 15.05 -9.35
N ALA A 36 14.21 14.67 -10.20
CA ALA A 36 13.57 15.60 -11.15
C ALA A 36 12.63 16.59 -10.43
N LEU A 37 11.98 16.15 -9.35
CA LEU A 37 11.12 16.98 -8.52
C LEU A 37 11.94 17.98 -7.69
N SER A 38 13.05 17.53 -7.08
CA SER A 38 14.01 18.39 -6.38
C SER A 38 14.54 19.49 -7.30
N GLN A 39 14.83 19.17 -8.56
CA GLN A 39 15.29 20.15 -9.55
C GLN A 39 14.20 21.13 -10.02
N LYS A 40 12.92 20.72 -9.97
CA LYS A 40 11.76 21.55 -10.36
C LYS A 40 11.23 22.42 -9.22
N LEU A 41 11.37 21.97 -7.98
CA LEU A 41 10.92 22.65 -6.76
C LEU A 41 12.02 23.48 -6.09
N ASP A 42 13.27 23.40 -6.59
CA ASP A 42 14.46 24.05 -6.01
C ASP A 42 14.68 23.69 -4.52
N GLU A 43 14.18 22.51 -4.14
CA GLU A 43 14.05 22.02 -2.78
C GLU A 43 15.00 20.84 -2.57
N PRO A 44 15.78 20.80 -1.48
CA PRO A 44 16.79 19.77 -1.28
C PRO A 44 16.19 18.37 -1.20
N ILE A 45 16.89 17.41 -1.80
CA ILE A 45 16.59 15.96 -1.79
C ILE A 45 16.32 15.44 -0.35
N SER A 46 16.83 16.13 0.67
CA SER A 46 16.57 15.86 2.08
C SER A 46 15.08 15.93 2.46
N GLN A 47 14.27 16.85 1.91
CA GLN A 47 12.83 16.89 2.19
C GLN A 47 12.09 15.69 1.61
N VAL A 48 12.51 15.22 0.44
CA VAL A 48 11.90 14.04 -0.17
C VAL A 48 12.35 12.77 0.54
N ALA A 49 13.61 12.68 0.94
CA ALA A 49 14.10 11.61 1.82
C ALA A 49 13.38 11.60 3.17
N PHE A 50 13.06 12.77 3.71
CA PHE A 50 12.27 12.92 4.93
C PHE A 50 10.81 12.46 4.74
N SER A 51 10.17 12.84 3.63
CA SER A 51 8.82 12.38 3.27
C SER A 51 8.77 10.87 3.04
N PHE A 52 9.78 10.31 2.38
CA PHE A 52 9.92 8.86 2.22
C PHE A 52 10.17 8.16 3.57
N GLY A 53 10.98 8.76 4.45
CA GLY A 53 11.19 8.29 5.81
C GLY A 53 9.89 8.26 6.62
N LEU A 54 9.08 9.32 6.53
CA LEU A 54 7.75 9.41 7.14
C LEU A 54 6.79 8.35 6.57
N LEU A 55 6.77 8.16 5.25
CA LEU A 55 6.00 7.09 4.60
C LEU A 55 6.43 5.71 5.09
N SER A 56 7.74 5.44 5.16
CA SER A 56 8.28 4.17 5.67
C SER A 56 7.93 3.93 7.13
N LEU A 57 8.02 4.97 7.97
CA LEU A 57 7.63 4.92 9.37
C LEU A 57 6.11 4.68 9.50
N GLY A 58 5.30 5.37 8.70
CA GLY A 58 3.86 5.16 8.62
C GLY A 58 3.48 3.74 8.19
N LEU A 59 4.19 3.17 7.22
CA LEU A 59 4.02 1.78 6.78
C LEU A 59 4.45 0.79 7.88
N ALA A 60 5.53 1.06 8.61
CA ALA A 60 5.99 0.21 9.72
C ALA A 60 4.97 0.18 10.87
N ILE A 61 4.46 1.36 11.27
CA ILE A 61 3.40 1.46 12.27
C ILE A 61 2.12 0.78 11.76
N SER A 62 1.71 1.08 10.52
CA SER A 62 0.51 0.50 9.92
C SER A 62 0.61 -1.01 9.83
N SER A 63 1.75 -1.58 9.48
CA SER A 63 2.00 -3.02 9.44
C SER A 63 1.86 -3.65 10.84
N SER A 64 2.46 -3.04 11.85
CA SER A 64 2.36 -3.50 13.25
C SER A 64 0.92 -3.45 13.79
N VAL A 65 0.19 -2.38 13.49
CA VAL A 65 -1.22 -2.21 13.90
C VAL A 65 -2.12 -3.16 13.10
N ALA A 66 -1.91 -3.30 11.80
CA ALA A 66 -2.70 -4.16 10.93
C ALA A 66 -2.66 -5.62 11.38
N GLY A 67 -1.50 -6.13 11.82
CA GLY A 67 -1.38 -7.48 12.37
C GLY A 67 -2.29 -7.70 13.59
N LYS A 68 -2.18 -6.82 14.61
CA LYS A 68 -3.02 -6.91 15.81
C LYS A 68 -4.51 -6.71 15.50
N LEU A 69 -4.84 -5.84 14.56
CA LEU A 69 -6.21 -5.56 14.17
C LEU A 69 -6.84 -6.73 13.41
N GLN A 70 -6.07 -7.38 12.53
CA GLN A 70 -6.48 -8.59 11.82
C GLN A 70 -6.75 -9.76 12.78
N GLU A 71 -5.92 -9.90 13.82
CA GLU A 71 -6.08 -10.93 14.85
C GLU A 71 -7.37 -10.73 15.67
N ARG A 72 -7.71 -9.47 15.98
CA ARG A 72 -8.87 -9.12 16.82
C ARG A 72 -10.20 -9.05 16.05
N PHE A 73 -10.20 -8.54 14.82
CA PHE A 73 -11.43 -8.26 14.05
C PHE A 73 -11.63 -9.18 12.85
N GLY A 74 -10.64 -10.01 12.53
CA GLY A 74 -10.61 -10.89 11.37
C GLY A 74 -10.18 -10.16 10.10
N VAL A 75 -9.37 -10.85 9.29
CA VAL A 75 -8.73 -10.33 8.07
C VAL A 75 -9.73 -9.63 7.13
N ARG A 76 -10.90 -10.23 6.88
CA ARG A 76 -11.86 -9.73 5.88
C ARG A 76 -12.40 -8.33 6.18
N LYS A 77 -12.69 -8.02 7.45
CA LYS A 77 -13.21 -6.69 7.85
C LYS A 77 -12.11 -5.63 7.81
N VAL A 78 -10.91 -6.00 8.25
CA VAL A 78 -9.75 -5.11 8.26
C VAL A 78 -9.31 -4.78 6.84
N THR A 79 -9.28 -5.74 5.92
CA THR A 79 -8.96 -5.50 4.51
C THR A 79 -9.98 -4.59 3.83
N MET A 80 -11.29 -4.79 4.08
CA MET A 80 -12.33 -3.91 3.54
C MET A 80 -12.20 -2.48 4.08
N ALA A 81 -11.98 -2.32 5.39
CA ALA A 81 -11.80 -1.00 6.00
C ALA A 81 -10.54 -0.30 5.46
N ALA A 82 -9.42 -1.03 5.33
CA ALA A 82 -8.19 -0.50 4.75
C ALA A 82 -8.39 -0.09 3.28
N GLY A 83 -9.09 -0.88 2.48
CA GLY A 83 -9.41 -0.54 1.09
C GLY A 83 -10.27 0.72 0.95
N VAL A 84 -11.26 0.91 1.84
CA VAL A 84 -12.08 2.13 1.86
C VAL A 84 -11.25 3.33 2.31
N LEU A 85 -10.44 3.20 3.36
CA LEU A 85 -9.54 4.25 3.83
C LEU A 85 -8.57 4.71 2.74
N LEU A 86 -8.01 3.77 1.97
CA LEU A 86 -7.14 4.06 0.82
C LEU A 86 -7.88 4.67 -0.38
N GLY A 87 -9.18 4.42 -0.53
CA GLY A 87 -9.97 5.04 -1.60
C GLY A 87 -10.45 6.45 -1.27
N VAL A 88 -10.50 6.78 0.02
CA VAL A 88 -10.93 8.10 0.53
C VAL A 88 -9.75 9.04 0.74
N GLY A 89 -8.61 8.52 1.21
CA GLY A 89 -7.35 9.28 1.35
C GLY A 89 -6.66 9.48 0.01
#